data_AF-A0A345T4Y9-F1
#
_entry.id   AF-A0A345T4Y9-F1
#
_cell.length_a   1.000
_cell.length_b   1.000
_cell.length_c   1.000
_cell.angle_alpha   90.00
_cell.angle_beta   90.00
_cell.angle_gamma   90.00
#
_symmetry.space_group_name_H-M   'P 1'
#
loop_
_entity.id
_entity.type
_entity.pdbx_description
1 polymer ?
#
loop_
_entity_poly.entity_id
_entity_poly.type
_entity_poly.pdbx_seq_one_letter_code
_entity_poly.pdbx_strand_id
1 'polypeptide(L)'
;MSAPAPLPHAHGILHINLNAAAAEPEHAFYRDLLGLNLRMRSHEPKGDATPMGIDGITDSETLFLYDARGPRVAGALEIVQWNEPGPVARALPAAPWHLGIAAVGYRVPWAPEELRRRAGGAVLGEAPLPVAGRANQGALRVQDPVGVPVELVPDADGESPALSHLRINTADLERALAWYRVLGFTVADGPTRRDLPAGTLGAAGPVAVTTAAVALSEDPTFTLELTQWHTPEAVGPVPDRANTQGLFRIALACEDVNAAHAELSRDPAFGCGDPVWIPLPGTPLGGLTVMFLRDPDGVVVELVARPRSALAARG
;
A
#
# COMPACT_ATOMS: atom_id res chain seq x y z
N MET A 1 39.12 -4.18 -8.66
CA MET A 1 37.77 -4.58 -9.12
C MET A 1 36.80 -3.94 -8.15
N SER A 2 36.00 -2.96 -8.58
CA SER A 2 34.96 -2.40 -7.70
C SER A 2 34.00 -3.52 -7.32
N ALA A 3 33.65 -3.60 -6.03
CA ALA A 3 32.54 -4.44 -5.60
C ALA A 3 31.30 -4.05 -6.43
N PRO A 4 30.47 -5.02 -6.86
CA PRO A 4 29.19 -4.70 -7.46
C PRO A 4 28.42 -3.79 -6.49
N ALA A 5 27.74 -2.77 -7.03
CA ALA A 5 26.85 -1.95 -6.21
C ALA A 5 25.86 -2.88 -5.49
N PRO A 6 25.56 -2.65 -4.20
CA PRO A 6 24.56 -3.44 -3.50
C PRO A 6 23.26 -3.39 -4.30
N LEU A 7 22.65 -4.57 -4.49
CA LEU A 7 21.35 -4.66 -5.16
C LEU A 7 20.33 -3.88 -4.32
N PRO A 8 19.36 -3.20 -4.94
CA PRO A 8 18.27 -2.57 -4.20
C PRO A 8 17.53 -3.63 -3.39
N HIS A 9 17.20 -3.31 -2.13
CA HIS A 9 16.54 -4.25 -1.23
C HIS A 9 15.18 -4.68 -1.76
N ALA A 10 14.40 -3.77 -2.36
CA ALA A 10 13.12 -4.04 -2.97
C ALA A 10 13.17 -3.92 -4.51
N HIS A 11 12.37 -4.74 -5.21
CA HIS A 11 12.31 -4.74 -6.68
C HIS A 11 10.90 -4.78 -7.28
N GLY A 12 9.86 -4.98 -6.49
CA GLY A 12 8.47 -4.84 -6.96
C GLY A 12 7.45 -4.86 -5.84
N ILE A 13 6.22 -4.42 -6.12
CA ILE A 13 5.09 -4.55 -5.19
C ILE A 13 4.54 -5.98 -5.21
N LEU A 14 4.22 -6.53 -4.04
CA LEU A 14 3.53 -7.82 -3.90
C LEU A 14 2.08 -7.64 -3.50
N HIS A 15 1.81 -6.86 -2.46
CA HIS A 15 0.45 -6.58 -2.03
C HIS A 15 0.34 -5.37 -1.10
N ILE A 16 -0.87 -4.85 -0.99
CA ILE A 16 -1.28 -3.83 -0.01
C ILE A 16 -2.32 -4.45 0.91
N ASN A 17 -2.10 -4.34 2.22
CA ASN A 17 -2.93 -4.92 3.25
C ASN A 17 -4.08 -3.99 3.66
N LEU A 18 -5.30 -4.51 3.62
CA LEU A 18 -6.54 -3.91 4.08
C LEU A 18 -7.19 -4.81 5.14
N ASN A 19 -7.29 -4.31 6.37
CA ASN A 19 -7.95 -5.05 7.45
C ASN A 19 -9.44 -4.72 7.50
N ALA A 20 -10.25 -5.77 7.48
CA ALA A 20 -11.70 -5.67 7.48
C ALA A 20 -12.31 -6.54 8.60
N ALA A 21 -13.46 -6.13 9.11
CA ALA A 21 -14.20 -6.96 10.06
C ALA A 21 -14.87 -8.16 9.38
N ALA A 22 -15.14 -8.05 8.07
CA ALA A 22 -15.65 -9.13 7.23
C ALA A 22 -15.01 -9.00 5.84
N ALA A 23 -14.44 -10.08 5.31
CA ALA A 23 -13.73 -10.05 4.03
C ALA A 23 -14.68 -10.02 2.82
N GLU A 24 -15.86 -10.65 2.93
CA GLU A 24 -16.79 -10.82 1.81
C GLU A 24 -17.40 -9.51 1.28
N PRO A 25 -17.86 -8.56 2.12
CA PRO A 25 -18.33 -7.25 1.65
C PRO A 25 -17.24 -6.46 0.92
N GLU A 26 -16.01 -6.49 1.42
CA GLU A 26 -14.85 -5.86 0.78
C GLU A 26 -14.58 -6.49 -0.59
N HIS A 27 -14.50 -7.82 -0.64
CA HIS A 27 -14.29 -8.52 -1.90
C HIS A 27 -15.38 -8.19 -2.92
N ALA A 28 -16.66 -8.17 -2.52
CA ALA A 28 -17.75 -7.80 -3.41
C ALA A 28 -17.57 -6.38 -3.97
N PHE A 29 -17.22 -5.40 -3.14
CA PHE A 29 -16.98 -4.03 -3.56
C PHE A 29 -15.88 -3.94 -4.63
N TYR A 30 -14.69 -4.49 -4.35
CA TYR A 30 -13.55 -4.41 -5.28
C TYR A 30 -13.77 -5.25 -6.55
N ARG A 31 -14.46 -6.39 -6.45
CA ARG A 31 -14.88 -7.19 -7.61
C ARG A 31 -15.85 -6.42 -8.49
N ASP A 32 -16.90 -5.85 -7.91
CA ASP A 32 -18.00 -5.26 -8.68
C ASP A 32 -17.61 -3.89 -9.26
N LEU A 33 -16.83 -3.10 -8.52
CA LEU A 33 -16.36 -1.80 -8.98
C LEU A 33 -15.19 -1.93 -9.97
N LEU A 34 -14.14 -2.68 -9.62
CA LEU A 34 -12.86 -2.69 -10.35
C LEU A 34 -12.61 -3.98 -11.14
N GLY A 35 -13.47 -5.00 -11.02
CA GLY A 35 -13.25 -6.29 -11.66
C GLY A 35 -12.06 -7.06 -11.08
N LEU A 36 -11.67 -6.81 -9.82
CA LEU A 36 -10.56 -7.54 -9.21
C LEU A 36 -10.91 -9.02 -9.06
N ASN A 37 -9.93 -9.87 -9.33
CA ASN A 37 -10.06 -11.32 -9.34
C ASN A 37 -9.47 -11.90 -8.05
N LEU A 38 -10.28 -12.63 -7.29
CA LEU A 38 -9.79 -13.46 -6.19
C LEU A 38 -8.93 -14.61 -6.74
N ARG A 39 -7.65 -14.64 -6.39
CA ARG A 39 -6.71 -15.68 -6.83
C ARG A 39 -6.25 -16.61 -5.73
N MET A 40 -6.23 -16.13 -4.49
CA MET A 40 -5.78 -16.91 -3.35
C MET A 40 -6.64 -16.57 -2.13
N ARG A 41 -6.99 -17.61 -1.38
CA ARG A 41 -7.53 -17.52 -0.02
C ARG A 41 -6.64 -18.33 0.90
N SER A 42 -6.34 -17.79 2.07
CA SER A 42 -5.63 -18.52 3.14
C SER A 42 -6.37 -18.38 4.45
N HIS A 43 -6.28 -19.41 5.27
CA HIS A 43 -6.74 -19.42 6.66
C HIS A 43 -5.56 -19.80 7.54
N GLU A 44 -5.31 -19.00 8.58
CA GLU A 44 -4.20 -19.18 9.51
C GLU A 44 -4.73 -19.20 10.95
N PRO A 45 -5.15 -20.36 11.48
CA PRO A 45 -5.82 -20.47 12.79
C PRO A 45 -4.87 -20.42 14.00
N LYS A 46 -3.56 -20.33 13.78
CA LYS A 46 -2.52 -20.27 14.83
C LYS A 46 -1.31 -19.46 14.37
N GLY A 47 -1.56 -18.27 13.86
CA GLY A 47 -0.52 -17.36 13.38
C GLY A 47 0.29 -16.75 14.52
N ASP A 48 1.49 -16.28 14.18
CA ASP A 48 2.28 -15.38 15.01
C ASP A 48 2.34 -14.01 14.34
N ALA A 49 1.53 -13.09 14.86
CA ALA A 49 1.46 -11.71 14.39
C ALA A 49 2.20 -10.73 15.31
N THR A 50 3.09 -11.24 16.19
CA THR A 50 3.93 -10.41 17.07
C THR A 50 4.74 -9.37 16.28
N PRO A 51 5.36 -9.70 15.13
CA PRO A 51 6.06 -8.70 14.30
C PRO A 51 5.14 -7.57 13.80
N MET A 52 3.82 -7.81 13.77
CA MET A 52 2.80 -6.85 13.34
C MET A 52 2.03 -6.24 14.51
N GLY A 53 2.54 -6.33 15.73
CA GLY A 53 2.01 -5.66 16.91
C GLY A 53 0.82 -6.35 17.57
N ILE A 54 0.64 -7.65 17.33
CA ILE A 54 -0.37 -8.46 18.03
C ILE A 54 0.35 -9.54 18.84
N ASP A 55 0.26 -9.44 20.16
CA ASP A 55 0.80 -10.46 21.05
C ASP A 55 -0.11 -11.70 21.10
N GLY A 56 0.51 -12.89 21.15
CA GLY A 56 -0.20 -14.15 21.30
C GLY A 56 -0.55 -14.84 19.98
N ILE A 57 -1.36 -15.89 20.06
CA ILE A 57 -1.77 -16.68 18.90
C ILE A 57 -2.91 -15.96 18.18
N THR A 58 -2.84 -15.92 16.85
CA THR A 58 -3.89 -15.30 16.03
C THR A 58 -4.64 -16.30 15.16
N ASP A 59 -5.86 -15.92 14.76
CA ASP A 59 -6.66 -16.55 13.72
C ASP A 59 -7.06 -15.49 12.67
N SER A 60 -6.73 -15.73 11.40
CA SER A 60 -7.10 -14.82 10.30
C SER A 60 -7.47 -15.53 9.00
N GLU A 61 -8.39 -14.92 8.26
CA GLU A 61 -8.72 -15.25 6.87
C GLU A 61 -8.18 -14.15 5.95
N THR A 62 -7.53 -14.54 4.85
CA THR A 62 -6.93 -13.59 3.91
C THR A 62 -7.36 -13.88 2.48
N LEU A 63 -7.72 -12.83 1.74
CA LEU A 63 -8.08 -12.87 0.33
C LEU A 63 -7.13 -11.99 -0.48
N PHE A 64 -6.55 -12.53 -1.55
CA PHE A 64 -5.70 -11.78 -2.47
C PHE A 64 -6.43 -11.50 -3.78
N LEU A 65 -6.75 -10.23 -4.00
CA LEU A 65 -7.43 -9.73 -5.18
C LEU A 65 -6.44 -9.07 -6.14
N TYR A 66 -6.44 -9.52 -7.39
CA TYR A 66 -5.56 -8.99 -8.43
C TYR A 66 -6.35 -8.30 -9.54
N ASP A 67 -5.77 -7.26 -10.12
CA ASP A 67 -6.29 -6.71 -11.38
C ASP A 67 -6.06 -7.65 -12.56
N ALA A 68 -6.49 -7.23 -13.76
CA ALA A 68 -6.47 -8.06 -14.97
C ALA A 68 -5.05 -8.52 -15.38
N ARG A 69 -4.00 -7.83 -14.95
CA ARG A 69 -2.60 -8.18 -15.25
C ARG A 69 -2.16 -9.42 -14.46
N GLY A 70 -2.80 -9.69 -13.33
CA GLY A 70 -2.59 -10.90 -12.53
C GLY A 70 -1.29 -10.92 -11.70
N PRO A 71 -1.09 -12.00 -10.91
CA PRO A 71 -0.10 -12.08 -9.83
C PRO A 71 1.38 -12.12 -10.25
N ARG A 72 1.66 -12.12 -11.56
CA ARG A 72 3.02 -12.07 -12.09
C ARG A 72 3.46 -10.66 -12.48
N VAL A 73 2.51 -9.74 -12.59
CA VAL A 73 2.72 -8.40 -13.13
C VAL A 73 2.25 -7.33 -12.16
N ALA A 74 1.16 -7.58 -11.43
CA ALA A 74 0.60 -6.62 -10.48
C ALA A 74 0.64 -7.14 -9.05
N GLY A 75 0.80 -6.21 -8.11
CA GLY A 75 0.55 -6.47 -6.71
C GLY A 75 -0.95 -6.70 -6.43
N ALA A 76 -1.25 -7.39 -5.33
CA ALA A 76 -2.62 -7.63 -4.88
C ALA A 76 -3.13 -6.51 -3.96
N LEU A 77 -4.45 -6.39 -3.88
CA LEU A 77 -5.09 -5.95 -2.64
C LEU A 77 -5.30 -7.19 -1.76
N GLU A 78 -4.68 -7.22 -0.60
CA GLU A 78 -4.79 -8.27 0.42
C GLU A 78 -5.82 -7.84 1.46
N ILE A 79 -7.00 -8.46 1.45
CA ILE A 79 -8.01 -8.25 2.48
C ILE A 79 -7.77 -9.25 3.60
N VAL A 80 -7.55 -8.78 4.81
CA VAL A 80 -7.36 -9.62 6.00
C VAL A 80 -8.53 -9.41 6.97
N GLN A 81 -9.16 -10.51 7.35
CA GLN A 81 -10.12 -10.58 8.44
C GLN A 81 -9.48 -11.27 9.63
N TRP A 82 -9.30 -10.54 10.73
CA TRP A 82 -8.82 -11.07 11.99
C TRP A 82 -9.98 -11.65 12.79
N ASN A 83 -9.97 -12.96 13.02
CA ASN A 83 -10.94 -13.64 13.86
C ASN A 83 -10.53 -13.58 15.33
N GLU A 84 -9.23 -13.73 15.61
CA GLU A 84 -8.66 -13.65 16.96
C GLU A 84 -7.25 -13.02 16.94
N PRO A 85 -6.98 -11.98 17.76
CA PRO A 85 -7.98 -11.09 18.34
C PRO A 85 -8.77 -10.39 17.23
N GLY A 86 -10.07 -10.19 17.44
CA GLY A 86 -10.95 -9.54 16.47
C GLY A 86 -10.50 -8.13 16.08
N PRO A 87 -11.09 -7.57 15.01
CA PRO A 87 -10.70 -6.27 14.47
C PRO A 87 -10.91 -5.13 15.49
N VAL A 88 -9.95 -4.22 15.57
CA VAL A 88 -10.04 -2.97 16.32
C VAL A 88 -10.60 -1.89 15.38
N ALA A 89 -11.76 -1.35 15.74
CA ALA A 89 -12.39 -0.29 14.98
C ALA A 89 -11.52 0.97 14.92
N ARG A 90 -11.53 1.63 13.76
CA ARG A 90 -10.89 2.92 13.52
C ARG A 90 -11.94 3.89 13.00
N ALA A 91 -11.88 5.16 13.42
CA ALA A 91 -12.72 6.19 12.83
C ALA A 91 -12.32 6.39 11.36
N LEU A 92 -13.15 5.89 10.43
CA LEU A 92 -12.93 5.95 8.99
C LEU A 92 -14.08 6.68 8.26
N PRO A 93 -13.79 7.47 7.21
CA PRO A 93 -12.43 7.80 6.78
C PRO A 93 -11.80 8.71 7.85
N ALA A 94 -10.55 8.41 8.23
CA ALA A 94 -9.80 9.32 9.07
C ALA A 94 -9.64 10.64 8.31
N ALA A 95 -9.38 11.74 9.03
CA ALA A 95 -9.10 13.02 8.39
C ALA A 95 -8.07 12.79 7.24
N PRO A 96 -8.25 13.35 6.03
CA PRO A 96 -7.39 13.03 4.89
C PRO A 96 -5.89 13.35 5.09
N TRP A 97 -5.56 14.11 6.13
CA TRP A 97 -4.22 14.44 6.61
C TRP A 97 -3.74 13.57 7.79
N HIS A 98 -4.44 12.50 8.14
CA HIS A 98 -3.97 11.57 9.17
C HIS A 98 -2.70 10.86 8.69
N LEU A 99 -1.68 10.73 9.54
CA LEU A 99 -0.43 10.05 9.18
C LEU A 99 -0.66 8.59 8.77
N GLY A 100 0.20 8.10 7.88
CA GLY A 100 0.22 6.72 7.39
C GLY A 100 -0.46 6.53 6.04
N ILE A 101 -0.83 5.29 5.74
CA ILE A 101 -1.47 4.94 4.47
C ILE A 101 -2.87 5.57 4.40
N ALA A 102 -3.08 6.45 3.41
CA ALA A 102 -4.24 7.32 3.30
C ALA A 102 -5.23 6.89 2.18
N ALA A 103 -4.74 6.21 1.14
CA ALA A 103 -5.57 5.67 0.07
C ALA A 103 -4.83 4.61 -0.74
N VAL A 104 -5.59 3.66 -1.30
CA VAL A 104 -5.15 2.77 -2.38
C VAL A 104 -5.67 3.29 -3.72
N GLY A 105 -4.84 3.21 -4.76
CA GLY A 105 -5.08 3.91 -6.00
C GLY A 105 -5.09 3.04 -7.25
N TYR A 106 -6.10 3.22 -8.09
CA TYR A 106 -6.26 2.52 -9.36
C TYR A 106 -6.34 3.49 -10.54
N ARG A 107 -5.65 3.15 -11.63
CA ARG A 107 -5.95 3.72 -12.95
C ARG A 107 -7.15 2.99 -13.52
N VAL A 108 -8.08 3.70 -14.16
CA VAL A 108 -9.33 3.13 -14.66
C VAL A 108 -9.64 3.58 -16.08
N PRO A 109 -10.13 2.71 -16.98
CA PRO A 109 -10.30 3.02 -18.41
C PRO A 109 -11.58 3.81 -18.70
N TRP A 110 -12.10 4.52 -17.71
CA TRP A 110 -13.41 5.14 -17.77
C TRP A 110 -13.29 6.65 -17.81
N ALA A 111 -14.09 7.28 -18.68
CA ALA A 111 -14.27 8.71 -18.65
C ALA A 111 -14.87 9.16 -17.30
N PRO A 112 -14.65 10.41 -16.86
CA PRO A 112 -15.10 10.89 -15.55
C PRO A 112 -16.60 10.72 -15.26
N GLU A 113 -17.47 10.81 -16.27
CA GLU A 113 -18.92 10.60 -16.11
C GLU A 113 -19.27 9.13 -15.84
N GLU A 114 -18.67 8.22 -16.62
CA GLU A 114 -18.80 6.76 -16.44
C GLU A 114 -18.30 6.35 -15.06
N LEU A 115 -17.14 6.87 -14.67
CA LEU A 115 -16.50 6.62 -13.38
C LEU A 115 -17.43 7.00 -12.23
N ARG A 116 -18.02 8.21 -12.25
CA ARG A 116 -19.01 8.63 -11.23
C ARG A 116 -20.24 7.75 -11.21
N ARG A 117 -20.75 7.33 -12.39
CA ARG A 117 -21.92 6.44 -12.46
C ARG A 117 -21.64 5.07 -11.86
N ARG A 118 -20.45 4.51 -12.10
CA ARG A 118 -20.01 3.23 -11.51
C ARG A 118 -19.80 3.31 -10.01
N ALA A 119 -19.15 4.39 -9.56
CA ALA A 119 -18.91 4.63 -8.13
C ALA A 119 -20.21 4.85 -7.34
N GLY A 120 -21.22 5.46 -7.96
CA GLY A 120 -22.55 5.63 -7.38
C GLY A 120 -22.51 6.30 -6.01
N GLY A 121 -23.15 5.69 -5.01
CA GLY A 121 -23.22 6.21 -3.65
C GLY A 121 -21.91 6.17 -2.86
N ALA A 122 -20.86 5.54 -3.39
CA ALA A 122 -19.57 5.44 -2.72
C ALA A 122 -18.69 6.70 -2.91
N VAL A 123 -19.10 7.65 -3.75
CA VAL A 123 -18.30 8.85 -4.05
C VAL A 123 -18.13 9.74 -2.83
N LEU A 124 -16.88 10.02 -2.46
CA LEU A 124 -16.51 11.00 -1.44
C LEU A 124 -16.28 12.39 -2.03
N GLY A 125 -15.86 12.46 -3.29
CA GLY A 125 -15.56 13.70 -4.01
C GLY A 125 -14.29 13.59 -4.85
N GLU A 126 -13.80 14.72 -5.32
CA GLU A 126 -12.55 14.78 -6.10
C GLU A 126 -11.37 15.16 -5.22
N ALA A 127 -10.23 14.55 -5.52
CA ALA A 127 -8.95 14.85 -4.91
C ALA A 127 -8.04 15.49 -5.95
N PRO A 128 -7.71 16.79 -5.83
CA PRO A 128 -6.78 17.46 -6.74
C PRO A 128 -5.31 17.14 -6.41
N LEU A 129 -5.05 16.03 -5.71
CA LEU A 129 -3.70 15.57 -5.43
C LEU A 129 -3.15 14.85 -6.67
N PRO A 130 -1.88 15.11 -7.03
CA PRO A 130 -1.27 14.47 -8.18
C PRO A 130 -1.07 12.97 -7.93
N VAL A 131 -0.97 12.26 -9.05
CA VAL A 131 -0.48 10.88 -9.14
C VAL A 131 0.53 10.86 -10.27
N ALA A 132 1.66 10.17 -10.08
CA ALA A 132 2.73 10.10 -11.07
C ALA A 132 2.23 9.69 -12.47
N GLY A 133 2.69 10.42 -13.48
CA GLY A 133 2.25 10.26 -14.87
C GLY A 133 0.85 10.80 -15.16
N ARG A 134 0.13 11.32 -14.17
CA ARG A 134 -1.25 11.86 -14.29
C ARG A 134 -1.48 13.11 -13.42
N ALA A 135 -0.42 13.87 -13.11
CA ALA A 135 -0.44 14.98 -12.15
C ALA A 135 -1.52 16.05 -12.37
N ASN A 136 -2.06 16.18 -13.59
CA ASN A 136 -3.08 17.17 -13.94
C ASN A 136 -4.52 16.64 -13.97
N GLN A 137 -4.77 15.36 -13.66
CA GLN A 137 -6.09 14.75 -13.87
C GLN A 137 -6.91 14.55 -12.58
N GLY A 138 -6.31 14.73 -11.40
CA GLY A 138 -6.95 14.46 -10.11
C GLY A 138 -7.43 13.00 -9.99
N ALA A 139 -7.92 12.62 -8.81
CA ALA A 139 -8.57 11.32 -8.60
C ALA A 139 -10.01 11.53 -8.15
N LEU A 140 -10.95 10.72 -8.66
CA LEU A 140 -12.23 10.55 -7.98
C LEU A 140 -11.97 9.67 -6.76
N ARG A 141 -12.32 10.14 -5.57
CA ARG A 141 -12.26 9.32 -4.35
C ARG A 141 -13.60 8.66 -4.10
N VAL A 142 -13.55 7.36 -3.87
CA VAL A 142 -14.67 6.56 -3.38
C VAL A 142 -14.31 5.96 -2.03
N GLN A 143 -15.32 5.47 -1.33
CA GLN A 143 -15.15 4.81 -0.04
C GLN A 143 -15.50 3.33 -0.17
N ASP A 144 -14.63 2.45 0.32
CA ASP A 144 -14.95 1.02 0.47
C ASP A 144 -15.83 0.76 1.72
N PRO A 145 -16.37 -0.46 1.91
CA PRO A 145 -17.26 -0.76 3.03
C PRO A 145 -16.65 -0.58 4.43
N VAL A 146 -15.34 -0.77 4.60
CA VAL A 146 -14.60 -0.49 5.85
C VAL A 146 -14.47 1.00 6.11
N GLY A 147 -14.49 1.81 5.05
CA GLY A 147 -14.41 3.25 5.11
C GLY A 147 -13.09 3.81 4.57
N VAL A 148 -12.25 2.98 3.97
CA VAL A 148 -10.98 3.36 3.36
C VAL A 148 -11.23 4.11 2.06
N PRO A 149 -10.53 5.23 1.84
CA PRO A 149 -10.58 5.91 0.55
C PRO A 149 -9.84 5.14 -0.55
N VAL A 150 -10.51 5.00 -1.69
CA VAL A 150 -9.94 4.45 -2.94
C VAL A 150 -9.86 5.57 -3.96
N GLU A 151 -8.67 5.81 -4.52
CA GLU A 151 -8.40 6.82 -5.54
C GLU A 151 -8.54 6.21 -6.94
N LEU A 152 -9.46 6.74 -7.75
CA LEU A 152 -9.72 6.30 -9.11
C LEU A 152 -9.29 7.38 -10.09
N VAL A 153 -8.22 7.11 -10.84
CA VAL A 153 -7.61 8.03 -11.81
C VAL A 153 -8.01 7.59 -13.22
N PRO A 154 -8.78 8.40 -13.97
CA PRO A 154 -9.08 8.10 -15.37
C PRO A 154 -7.80 7.88 -16.19
N ASP A 155 -7.83 6.85 -17.03
CA ASP A 155 -6.73 6.48 -17.91
C ASP A 155 -7.30 5.92 -19.22
N ALA A 156 -7.58 6.81 -20.17
CA ALA A 156 -8.23 6.46 -21.43
C ALA A 156 -7.42 5.47 -22.30
N ASP A 157 -6.11 5.37 -22.04
CA ASP A 157 -5.22 4.43 -22.73
C ASP A 157 -5.22 3.04 -22.08
N GLY A 158 -5.79 2.91 -20.87
CA GLY A 158 -5.90 1.64 -20.17
C GLY A 158 -7.00 0.75 -20.73
N GLU A 159 -6.79 -0.56 -20.69
CA GLU A 159 -7.81 -1.54 -21.11
C GLU A 159 -8.69 -2.00 -19.95
N SER A 160 -8.19 -1.91 -18.72
CA SER A 160 -8.86 -2.39 -17.51
C SER A 160 -8.37 -1.63 -16.27
N PRO A 161 -9.14 -1.64 -15.16
CA PRO A 161 -8.65 -1.10 -13.89
C PRO A 161 -7.33 -1.75 -13.49
N ALA A 162 -6.37 -0.94 -13.04
CA ALA A 162 -5.02 -1.39 -12.70
C ALA A 162 -4.54 -0.74 -11.40
N LEU A 163 -4.07 -1.55 -10.46
CA LEU A 163 -3.43 -1.04 -9.24
C LEU A 163 -2.23 -0.18 -9.63
N SER A 164 -2.17 1.04 -9.12
CA SER A 164 -1.27 2.06 -9.66
C SER A 164 -0.50 2.83 -8.61
N HIS A 165 -1.05 3.01 -7.42
CA HIS A 165 -0.35 3.72 -6.37
C HIS A 165 -0.87 3.41 -4.96
N LEU A 166 -0.06 3.78 -3.97
CA LEU A 166 -0.42 3.87 -2.57
C LEU A 166 -0.11 5.27 -2.08
N ARG A 167 -1.10 5.97 -1.52
CA ARG A 167 -0.90 7.31 -0.94
C ARG A 167 -0.50 7.18 0.52
N ILE A 168 0.58 7.84 0.90
CA ILE A 168 1.11 7.83 2.27
C ILE A 168 1.29 9.27 2.75
N ASN A 169 0.67 9.58 3.88
CA ASN A 169 0.88 10.84 4.57
C ASN A 169 2.07 10.71 5.51
N THR A 170 3.01 11.65 5.40
CA THR A 170 4.24 11.69 6.20
C THR A 170 4.35 13.02 6.95
N ALA A 171 4.97 12.99 8.13
CA ALA A 171 5.23 14.21 8.89
C ALA A 171 6.38 15.03 8.28
N ASP A 172 7.33 14.37 7.61
CA ASP A 172 8.52 14.97 7.02
C ASP A 172 8.86 14.25 5.70
N LEU A 173 8.59 14.93 4.58
CA LEU A 173 8.78 14.36 3.25
C LEU A 173 10.25 14.05 2.94
N GLU A 174 11.18 14.88 3.41
CA GLU A 174 12.61 14.66 3.14
C GLU A 174 13.10 13.39 3.85
N ARG A 175 12.70 13.23 5.11
CA ARG A 175 13.01 12.04 5.91
C ARG A 175 12.41 10.76 5.30
N ALA A 176 11.16 10.81 4.86
CA ALA A 176 10.52 9.68 4.18
C ALA A 176 11.24 9.33 2.86
N LEU A 177 11.57 10.32 2.03
CA LEU A 177 12.30 10.11 0.78
C LEU A 177 13.69 9.48 1.00
N ALA A 178 14.41 9.92 2.02
CA ALA A 178 15.71 9.34 2.38
C ALA A 178 15.56 7.85 2.76
N TRP A 179 14.53 7.52 3.55
CA TRP A 179 14.25 6.16 3.99
C TRP A 179 13.86 5.23 2.83
N TYR A 180 12.88 5.63 2.00
CA TYR A 180 12.44 4.81 0.86
C TYR A 180 13.55 4.63 -0.20
N ARG A 181 14.46 5.61 -0.32
CA ARG A 181 15.62 5.50 -1.22
C ARG A 181 16.54 4.34 -0.83
N VAL A 182 16.73 4.09 0.46
CA VAL A 182 17.56 2.96 0.92
C VAL A 182 16.93 1.64 0.49
N LEU A 183 15.60 1.51 0.51
CA LEU A 183 14.93 0.31 0.02
C LEU A 183 15.02 0.13 -1.51
N GLY A 184 15.48 1.13 -2.26
CA GLY A 184 15.64 1.06 -3.72
C GLY A 184 14.64 1.93 -4.50
N PHE A 185 13.80 2.71 -3.83
CA PHE A 185 12.90 3.64 -4.52
C PHE A 185 13.66 4.85 -5.06
N THR A 186 13.18 5.36 -6.19
CA THR A 186 13.69 6.58 -6.82
C THR A 186 12.56 7.58 -7.03
N VAL A 187 12.88 8.87 -7.02
CA VAL A 187 11.89 9.93 -7.22
C VAL A 187 11.42 9.91 -8.67
N ALA A 188 10.12 9.69 -8.86
CA ALA A 188 9.44 9.71 -10.14
C ALA A 188 8.79 11.07 -10.45
N ASP A 189 8.35 11.80 -9.41
CA ASP A 189 7.82 13.16 -9.52
C ASP A 189 8.01 13.95 -8.22
N GLY A 190 8.09 15.28 -8.31
CA GLY A 190 8.31 16.19 -7.18
C GLY A 190 9.71 16.11 -6.55
N PRO A 191 9.89 16.57 -5.30
CA PRO A 191 8.90 17.19 -4.42
C PRO A 191 8.32 18.51 -4.95
N THR A 192 7.03 18.73 -4.76
CA THR A 192 6.34 19.95 -5.21
C THR A 192 5.39 20.47 -4.15
N ARG A 193 5.54 21.75 -3.77
CA ARG A 193 4.64 22.48 -2.88
C ARG A 193 3.36 22.89 -3.63
N ARG A 194 2.20 22.75 -3.00
CA ARG A 194 0.90 23.12 -3.56
C ARG A 194 0.03 23.77 -2.51
N ASP A 195 -0.61 24.86 -2.91
CA ASP A 195 -1.67 25.52 -2.17
C ASP A 195 -2.99 25.24 -2.90
N LEU A 196 -3.97 24.74 -2.16
CA LEU A 196 -5.25 24.24 -2.65
C LEU A 196 -6.38 24.98 -1.94
N PRO A 197 -7.53 25.22 -2.62
CA PRO A 197 -8.62 25.98 -2.05
C PRO A 197 -9.29 25.25 -0.86
N ALA A 198 -10.04 25.99 -0.06
CA ALA A 198 -10.91 25.41 0.97
C ALA A 198 -11.95 24.45 0.34
N GLY A 199 -12.37 23.46 1.13
CA GLY A 199 -13.21 22.35 0.68
C GLY A 199 -12.42 21.20 0.04
N THR A 200 -11.14 21.40 -0.30
CA THR A 200 -10.26 20.32 -0.78
C THR A 200 -10.23 19.20 0.24
N LEU A 201 -10.67 18.00 -0.17
CA LEU A 201 -10.74 16.83 0.70
C LEU A 201 -11.51 17.10 2.01
N GLY A 202 -12.53 17.96 1.99
CA GLY A 202 -13.35 18.29 3.16
C GLY A 202 -12.69 19.22 4.17
N ALA A 203 -11.53 19.80 3.87
CA ALA A 203 -10.90 20.80 4.73
C ALA A 203 -11.74 22.09 4.81
N ALA A 204 -11.97 22.61 6.01
CA ALA A 204 -12.76 23.83 6.21
C ALA A 204 -12.06 25.11 5.72
N GLY A 205 -10.72 25.11 5.72
CA GLY A 205 -9.87 26.23 5.30
C GLY A 205 -8.97 25.87 4.12
N PRO A 206 -8.11 26.80 3.67
CA PRO A 206 -7.14 26.55 2.61
C PRO A 206 -6.24 25.36 2.99
N VAL A 207 -5.85 24.60 1.98
CA VAL A 207 -5.01 23.42 2.13
C VAL A 207 -3.61 23.70 1.58
N ALA A 208 -2.58 23.22 2.26
CA ALA A 208 -1.22 23.37 1.80
C ALA A 208 -0.44 22.08 2.02
N VAL A 209 0.08 21.49 0.93
CA VAL A 209 0.77 20.19 0.93
C VAL A 209 2.08 20.24 0.15
N THR A 210 3.01 19.35 0.46
CA THR A 210 4.15 19.03 -0.42
C THR A 210 4.02 17.57 -0.81
N THR A 211 4.09 17.25 -2.10
CA THR A 211 3.98 15.85 -2.56
C THR A 211 5.20 15.44 -3.36
N ALA A 212 5.54 14.15 -3.29
CA ALA A 212 6.49 13.50 -4.18
C ALA A 212 5.98 12.09 -4.51
N ALA A 213 6.31 11.60 -5.69
CA ALA A 213 6.07 10.21 -6.07
C ALA A 213 7.41 9.47 -6.13
N VAL A 214 7.44 8.24 -5.60
CA VAL A 214 8.60 7.36 -5.73
C VAL A 214 8.22 6.01 -6.32
N ALA A 215 9.12 5.44 -7.12
CA ALA A 215 8.92 4.15 -7.81
C ALA A 215 10.16 3.26 -7.71
N LEU A 216 9.96 1.94 -7.77
CA LEU A 216 11.03 0.98 -7.98
C LEU A 216 11.35 0.91 -9.48
N SER A 217 12.62 0.80 -9.84
CA SER A 217 13.05 0.80 -11.25
C SER A 217 12.49 -0.37 -12.07
N GLU A 218 12.31 -1.53 -11.42
CA GLU A 218 11.80 -2.75 -12.04
C GLU A 218 10.27 -2.86 -12.01
N ASP A 219 9.60 -1.94 -11.30
CA ASP A 219 8.15 -1.83 -11.28
C ASP A 219 7.71 -0.36 -11.38
N PRO A 220 7.93 0.27 -12.55
CA PRO A 220 7.59 1.67 -12.75
C PRO A 220 6.08 1.91 -12.87
N THR A 221 5.27 0.85 -12.85
CA THR A 221 3.81 0.95 -13.00
C THR A 221 3.09 1.31 -11.70
N PHE A 222 3.78 1.12 -10.58
CA PHE A 222 3.29 1.39 -9.23
C PHE A 222 4.14 2.46 -8.53
N THR A 223 3.49 3.44 -7.89
CA THR A 223 4.17 4.49 -7.13
C THR A 223 3.70 4.58 -5.69
N LEU A 224 4.60 5.02 -4.81
CA LEU A 224 4.22 5.57 -3.51
C LEU A 224 4.05 7.07 -3.68
N GLU A 225 2.83 7.57 -3.44
CA GLU A 225 2.47 8.98 -3.51
C GLU A 225 2.60 9.58 -2.09
N LEU A 226 3.77 10.11 -1.78
CA LEU A 226 4.09 10.66 -0.48
C LEU A 226 3.55 12.09 -0.36
N THR A 227 2.84 12.38 0.72
CA THR A 227 2.20 13.68 0.97
C THR A 227 2.52 14.19 2.37
N GLN A 228 3.20 15.33 2.46
CA GLN A 228 3.36 16.06 3.72
C GLN A 228 2.32 17.18 3.78
N TRP A 229 1.50 17.14 4.83
CA TRP A 229 0.45 18.12 5.08
C TRP A 229 0.96 19.23 6.00
N HIS A 230 0.78 20.48 5.57
CA HIS A 230 1.21 21.66 6.32
C HIS A 230 0.01 22.49 6.79
N THR A 231 -1.07 22.50 6.00
CA THR A 231 -2.34 23.11 6.41
C THR A 231 -3.50 22.25 5.88
N PRO A 232 -4.35 21.71 6.76
CA PRO A 232 -4.04 21.47 8.18
C PRO A 232 -2.77 20.61 8.33
N GLU A 233 -2.10 20.70 9.48
CA GLU A 233 -0.98 19.80 9.78
C GLU A 233 -1.48 18.35 9.94
N ALA A 234 -0.60 17.40 9.63
CA ALA A 234 -0.93 15.99 9.76
C ALA A 234 -1.24 15.60 11.23
N VAL A 235 -2.14 14.64 11.43
CA VAL A 235 -2.61 14.23 12.77
C VAL A 235 -2.52 12.74 13.02
N GLY A 236 -2.52 12.37 14.31
CA GLY A 236 -2.69 11.01 14.81
C GLY A 236 -1.47 10.11 14.58
N PRO A 237 -1.28 9.06 15.41
CA PRO A 237 -0.25 8.06 15.15
C PRO A 237 -0.70 7.10 14.06
N VAL A 238 0.23 6.62 13.23
CA VAL A 238 -0.03 5.51 12.30
C VAL A 238 -0.52 4.28 13.08
N PRO A 239 -1.48 3.48 12.56
CA PRO A 239 -1.89 2.23 13.22
C PRO A 239 -0.69 1.33 13.56
N ASP A 240 -0.63 0.89 14.82
CA ASP A 240 0.52 0.15 15.35
C ASP A 240 0.36 -1.37 15.29
N ARG A 241 -0.88 -1.85 15.14
CA ARG A 241 -1.27 -3.27 15.17
C ARG A 241 -2.02 -3.70 13.91
N ALA A 242 -1.74 -4.91 13.44
CA ALA A 242 -2.32 -5.48 12.23
C ALA A 242 -3.82 -5.69 12.28
N ASN A 243 -4.47 -5.80 13.43
CA ASN A 243 -5.92 -5.96 13.51
C ASN A 243 -6.69 -4.63 13.54
N THR A 244 -6.04 -3.47 13.33
CA THR A 244 -6.74 -2.19 13.19
C THR A 244 -7.41 -2.10 11.82
N GLN A 245 -8.71 -1.82 11.77
CA GLN A 245 -9.44 -1.68 10.51
C GLN A 245 -8.85 -0.60 9.59
N GLY A 246 -8.81 -0.89 8.30
CA GLY A 246 -8.28 -0.04 7.24
C GLY A 246 -6.93 -0.49 6.69
N LEU A 247 -6.29 0.37 5.89
CA LEU A 247 -4.98 0.10 5.31
C LEU A 247 -3.89 0.10 6.38
N PHE A 248 -3.01 -0.91 6.35
CA PHE A 248 -1.99 -1.11 7.39
C PHE A 248 -0.58 -1.25 6.86
N ARG A 249 -0.39 -1.99 5.76
CA ARG A 249 0.95 -2.44 5.33
C ARG A 249 1.09 -2.53 3.82
N ILE A 250 2.32 -2.35 3.35
CA ILE A 250 2.74 -2.68 1.99
C ILE A 250 3.79 -3.81 2.01
N ALA A 251 3.68 -4.76 1.07
CA ALA A 251 4.63 -5.86 0.90
C ALA A 251 5.44 -5.68 -0.38
N LEU A 252 6.77 -5.77 -0.28
CA LEU A 252 7.70 -5.58 -1.37
C LEU A 252 8.51 -6.84 -1.60
N ALA A 253 8.71 -7.18 -2.87
CA ALA A 253 9.57 -8.27 -3.29
C ALA A 253 11.05 -7.89 -3.06
N CYS A 254 11.78 -8.77 -2.39
CA CYS A 254 13.18 -8.62 -2.03
C CYS A 254 13.99 -9.80 -2.56
N GLU A 255 15.23 -9.57 -3.03
CA GLU A 255 16.07 -10.67 -3.52
C GLU A 255 16.51 -11.59 -2.37
N ASP A 256 16.97 -10.99 -1.26
CA ASP A 256 17.46 -11.69 -0.07
C ASP A 256 17.13 -10.89 1.20
N VAL A 257 16.11 -11.35 1.93
CA VAL A 257 15.65 -10.70 3.17
C VAL A 257 16.70 -10.79 4.28
N ASN A 258 17.52 -11.85 4.34
CA ASN A 258 18.54 -11.98 5.38
C ASN A 258 19.70 -11.01 5.14
N ALA A 259 20.10 -10.83 3.87
CA ALA A 259 21.08 -9.82 3.50
C ALA A 259 20.56 -8.40 3.79
N ALA A 260 19.30 -8.12 3.42
CA ALA A 260 18.65 -6.86 3.73
C ALA A 260 18.61 -6.60 5.25
N HIS A 261 18.23 -7.61 6.05
CA HIS A 261 18.23 -7.51 7.51
C HIS A 261 19.62 -7.21 8.07
N ALA A 262 20.65 -7.93 7.62
CA ALA A 262 22.02 -7.71 8.08
C ALA A 262 22.53 -6.28 7.80
N GLU A 263 22.01 -5.63 6.77
CA GLU A 263 22.30 -4.24 6.44
C GLU A 263 21.47 -3.25 7.24
N LEU A 264 20.15 -3.34 7.13
CA LEU A 264 19.19 -2.35 7.64
C LEU A 264 19.14 -2.35 9.17
N SER A 265 19.34 -3.49 9.84
CA SER A 265 19.33 -3.59 11.31
C SER A 265 20.46 -2.79 11.98
N ARG A 266 21.45 -2.30 11.22
CA ARG A 266 22.51 -1.43 11.75
C ARG A 266 22.03 0.00 12.03
N ASP A 267 20.92 0.40 11.43
CA ASP A 267 20.32 1.71 11.62
C ASP A 267 18.92 1.55 12.27
N PRO A 268 18.74 1.99 13.52
CA PRO A 268 17.44 1.85 14.21
C PRO A 268 16.30 2.62 13.51
N ALA A 269 16.60 3.54 12.58
CA ALA A 269 15.58 4.26 11.81
C ALA A 269 14.73 3.36 10.90
N PHE A 270 15.14 2.10 10.65
CA PHE A 270 14.36 1.13 9.88
C PHE A 270 13.38 0.31 10.72
N GLY A 271 13.51 0.33 12.04
CA GLY A 271 12.63 -0.43 12.94
C GLY A 271 12.56 -1.92 12.58
N CYS A 272 13.69 -2.52 12.20
CA CYS A 272 13.74 -3.90 11.71
C CYS A 272 13.28 -4.90 12.78
N GLY A 273 12.29 -5.73 12.44
CA GLY A 273 12.05 -6.99 13.12
C GLY A 273 12.99 -8.09 12.60
N ASP A 274 13.13 -9.17 13.36
CA ASP A 274 13.88 -10.35 12.90
C ASP A 274 13.18 -10.99 11.68
N PRO A 275 13.94 -11.52 10.70
CA PRO A 275 13.36 -12.31 9.61
C PRO A 275 12.61 -13.53 10.13
N VAL A 276 11.40 -13.76 9.61
CA VAL A 276 10.52 -14.87 9.97
C VAL A 276 10.29 -15.75 8.76
N TRP A 277 10.30 -17.08 8.96
CA TRP A 277 9.89 -18.03 7.93
C TRP A 277 8.39 -18.30 8.01
N ILE A 278 7.67 -17.99 6.94
CA ILE A 278 6.23 -18.22 6.81
C ILE A 278 6.00 -19.44 5.93
N PRO A 279 5.45 -20.55 6.46
CA PRO A 279 5.15 -21.73 5.65
C PRO A 279 4.00 -21.43 4.67
N LEU A 280 4.13 -21.89 3.43
CA LEU A 280 3.10 -21.81 2.40
C LEU A 280 2.72 -23.22 1.95
N PRO A 281 1.99 -23.99 2.78
CA PRO A 281 1.66 -25.37 2.49
C PRO A 281 0.87 -25.48 1.18
N GLY A 282 1.18 -26.49 0.37
CA GLY A 282 0.54 -26.70 -0.93
C GLY A 282 1.07 -25.79 -2.06
N THR A 283 2.02 -24.90 -1.79
CA THR A 283 2.73 -24.14 -2.83
C THR A 283 4.07 -24.81 -3.17
N PRO A 284 4.57 -24.70 -4.42
CA PRO A 284 5.89 -25.22 -4.78
C PRO A 284 7.07 -24.56 -4.04
N LEU A 285 6.84 -23.43 -3.37
CA LEU A 285 7.87 -22.69 -2.63
C LEU A 285 8.07 -23.25 -1.21
N GLY A 286 7.08 -23.96 -0.65
CA GLY A 286 7.10 -24.48 0.72
C GLY A 286 6.97 -23.41 1.81
N GLY A 287 7.43 -22.18 1.55
CA GLY A 287 7.32 -21.01 2.40
C GLY A 287 8.16 -19.87 1.87
N LEU A 288 8.17 -18.75 2.60
CA LEU A 288 8.93 -17.55 2.27
C LEU A 288 9.53 -16.96 3.55
N THR A 289 10.74 -16.42 3.47
CA THR A 289 11.28 -15.55 4.52
C THR A 289 10.73 -14.14 4.33
N VAL A 290 10.22 -13.55 5.40
CA VAL A 290 9.72 -12.16 5.43
C VAL A 290 10.39 -11.38 6.56
N MET A 291 10.41 -10.06 6.46
CA MET A 291 10.82 -9.16 7.53
C MET A 291 9.93 -7.92 7.51
N PHE A 292 9.59 -7.41 8.69
CA PHE A 292 8.83 -6.18 8.84
C PHE A 292 9.76 -5.03 9.23
N LEU A 293 9.54 -3.89 8.59
CA LEU A 293 10.20 -2.61 8.81
C LEU A 293 9.14 -1.58 9.17
N ARG A 294 9.56 -0.47 9.77
CA ARG A 294 8.72 0.71 9.95
C ARG A 294 9.39 1.91 9.31
N ASP A 295 8.61 2.63 8.51
CA ASP A 295 9.04 3.92 8.00
C ASP A 295 9.16 4.94 9.16
N PRO A 296 9.71 6.14 8.92
CA PRO A 296 9.94 7.12 9.97
C PRO A 296 8.68 7.62 10.70
N ASP A 297 7.49 7.39 10.13
CA ASP A 297 6.20 7.76 10.74
C ASP A 297 5.44 6.54 11.28
N GLY A 298 5.95 5.33 11.06
CA GLY A 298 5.44 4.07 11.61
C GLY A 298 4.70 3.18 10.61
N VAL A 299 4.63 3.55 9.32
CA VAL A 299 4.02 2.72 8.27
C VAL A 299 4.79 1.41 8.16
N VAL A 300 4.05 0.30 8.20
CA VAL A 300 4.64 -1.02 8.12
C VAL A 300 4.97 -1.35 6.67
N VAL A 301 6.23 -1.73 6.44
CA VAL A 301 6.73 -2.24 5.16
C VAL A 301 7.24 -3.65 5.38
N GLU A 302 6.74 -4.61 4.61
CA GLU A 302 7.26 -5.99 4.62
C GLU A 302 8.19 -6.19 3.43
N LEU A 303 9.36 -6.76 3.68
CA LEU A 303 10.21 -7.35 2.65
C LEU A 303 9.97 -8.86 2.60
N VAL A 304 9.67 -9.38 1.42
CA VAL A 304 9.38 -10.81 1.20
C VAL A 304 10.43 -11.38 0.24
N ALA A 305 11.08 -12.47 0.63
CA ALA A 305 12.10 -13.13 -0.17
C ALA A 305 11.49 -13.71 -1.46
N ARG A 306 11.67 -12.99 -2.56
CA ARG A 306 11.20 -13.33 -3.90
C ARG A 306 12.37 -13.13 -4.87
N PRO A 307 13.33 -14.07 -4.89
CA PRO A 307 14.49 -13.95 -5.76
C PRO A 307 14.05 -13.97 -7.23
N ARG A 308 14.71 -13.17 -8.07
CA ARG A 308 14.35 -13.07 -9.50
C ARG A 308 14.46 -14.40 -10.24
N SER A 309 15.35 -15.28 -9.78
CA SER A 309 15.48 -16.65 -10.29
C SER A 309 14.18 -17.47 -10.13
N ALA A 310 13.40 -17.22 -9.07
CA ALA A 310 12.10 -17.86 -8.86
C ALA A 310 11.00 -17.32 -9.77
N LEU A 311 11.18 -16.12 -10.35
CA LEU A 311 10.27 -15.55 -11.35
C LEU A 311 10.56 -16.08 -12.77
N ALA A 312 11.84 -16.33 -13.09
CA ALA A 312 12.28 -16.77 -14.42
C ALA A 312 12.01 -18.27 -14.71
N ALA A 313 11.90 -19.12 -13.69
CA ALA A 313 11.83 -20.58 -13.85
C ALA A 313 10.46 -21.15 -14.34
N ARG A 314 9.60 -20.33 -14.96
CA ARG A 314 8.28 -20.76 -15.49
C ARG A 314 7.96 -20.21 -16.87
N GLY A 315 8.99 -20.03 -17.71
CA GLY A 315 8.85 -19.88 -19.16
C GLY A 315 8.69 -21.22 -19.85
#